data_AF-A0A7J3NT92-F1
#
_entry.id   AF-A0A7J3NT92-F1
#
_cell.length_a   1.000
_cell.length_b   1.000
_cell.length_c   1.000
_cell.angle_alpha   90.00
_cell.angle_beta   90.00
_cell.angle_gamma   90.00
#
_symmetry.space_group_name_H-M   'P 1'
#
loop_
_entity.id
_entity.type
_entity.pdbx_description
1 polymer ?
#
loop_
_entity_poly.entity_id
_entity_poly.type
_entity_poly.pdbx_seq_one_letter_code
_entity_poly.pdbx_strand_id
1 'polypeptide(L)'
;MVSRSFRRLPIVSDDKLLGMVTAMDIIRFFGLGEAFRKLQQGTKEMFNTPIIQIASRDILTIDPEEDVGQAAKIMREKDVGVLPVVKEKILIGIVTEGTSLK
;
A
#
# COMPACT_ATOMS: atom_id res chain seq x y z
N MET A 1 -7.20 -8.55 1.88
CA MET A 1 -7.52 -7.41 2.77
C MET A 1 -8.51 -7.83 3.84
N VAL A 2 -9.76 -8.15 3.51
CA VAL A 2 -10.81 -8.51 4.48
C VAL A 2 -10.49 -9.77 5.29
N SER A 3 -10.12 -10.88 4.64
CA SER A 3 -9.86 -12.17 5.31
C SER A 3 -8.69 -12.17 6.31
N ARG A 4 -7.80 -11.18 6.21
CA ARG A 4 -6.61 -11.02 7.06
C ARG A 4 -6.65 -9.71 7.86
N SER A 5 -7.76 -8.97 7.80
CA SER A 5 -7.96 -7.65 8.44
C SER A 5 -6.87 -6.61 8.14
N PHE A 6 -6.20 -6.71 6.98
CA PHE A 6 -5.20 -5.74 6.54
C PHE A 6 -5.82 -4.71 5.59
N ARG A 7 -5.63 -3.44 5.95
CA ARG A 7 -6.14 -2.28 5.18
C ARG A 7 -5.13 -1.73 4.17
N ARG A 8 -3.90 -2.21 4.18
CA ARG A 8 -2.80 -1.76 3.34
C ARG A 8 -1.97 -2.98 2.94
N LEU A 9 -1.63 -3.10 1.67
CA LEU A 9 -0.87 -4.23 1.13
C LEU A 9 0.22 -3.69 0.21
N PRO A 10 1.49 -4.04 0.43
CA PRO A 10 2.52 -3.78 -0.57
C PRO A 10 2.31 -4.68 -1.79
N ILE A 11 2.64 -4.16 -2.97
CA ILE A 11 2.68 -4.90 -4.23
C ILE A 11 4.14 -5.16 -4.54
N VAL A 12 4.48 -6.42 -4.79
CA VAL A 12 5.86 -6.88 -4.92
C VAL A 12 5.98 -7.73 -6.19
N SER A 13 7.10 -7.61 -6.90
CA SER A 13 7.49 -8.49 -8.01
C SER A 13 8.96 -8.84 -7.86
N ASP A 14 9.30 -10.14 -7.90
CA ASP A 14 10.67 -10.63 -7.68
C ASP A 14 11.31 -10.01 -6.43
N ASP A 15 10.56 -10.04 -5.32
CA ASP A 15 10.87 -9.44 -4.02
C ASP A 15 11.03 -7.90 -3.99
N LYS A 16 10.93 -7.23 -5.13
CA LYS A 16 11.03 -5.77 -5.24
C LYS A 16 9.70 -5.11 -4.97
N LEU A 17 9.72 -4.10 -4.10
CA LEU A 17 8.55 -3.27 -3.84
C LEU A 17 8.21 -2.44 -5.09
N LEU A 18 7.01 -2.64 -5.63
CA LEU A 18 6.49 -1.92 -6.81
C LEU A 18 5.50 -0.81 -6.43
N GLY A 19 4.86 -0.92 -5.28
CA GLY A 19 3.86 0.04 -4.83
C GLY A 19 3.11 -0.45 -3.61
N MET A 20 2.04 0.26 -3.25
CA MET A 20 1.14 -0.11 -2.17
C MET A 20 -0.30 0.16 -2.58
N VAL A 21 -1.20 -0.72 -2.15
CA VAL A 21 -2.63 -0.52 -2.27
C VAL A 21 -3.27 -0.49 -0.90
N THR A 22 -4.14 0.48 -0.68
CA THR A 22 -4.90 0.66 0.54
C THR A 22 -6.38 0.46 0.29
N ALA A 23 -7.16 0.27 1.36
CA ALA A 23 -8.62 0.22 1.25
C ALA A 23 -9.16 1.52 0.64
N MET A 24 -8.50 2.66 0.89
CA MET A 24 -8.88 3.95 0.32
C MET A 24 -8.68 3.97 -1.20
N ASP A 25 -7.62 3.36 -1.73
CA ASP A 25 -7.40 3.26 -3.17
C ASP A 25 -8.50 2.45 -3.85
N ILE A 26 -8.94 1.37 -3.21
CA ILE A 26 -10.08 0.57 -3.67
C ILE A 26 -11.36 1.41 -3.69
N ILE A 27 -11.65 2.15 -2.61
CA ILE A 27 -12.84 3.00 -2.51
C ILE A 27 -12.78 4.13 -3.56
N ARG A 28 -11.62 4.77 -3.73
CA ARG A 28 -11.40 5.79 -4.76
C ARG A 28 -11.59 5.22 -6.15
N PHE A 29 -11.05 4.04 -6.44
CA PHE A 29 -11.24 3.39 -7.74
C PHE A 29 -12.73 3.25 -8.05
N PHE A 30 -13.53 2.73 -7.11
CA PHE A 30 -14.98 2.60 -7.30
C PHE A 30 -15.72 3.95 -7.37
N GLY A 31 -15.25 4.97 -6.63
CA GLY A 31 -15.86 6.31 -6.60
C GLY A 31 -15.48 7.20 -7.79
N LEU A 32 -14.38 6.90 -8.49
CA LEU A 32 -13.94 7.60 -9.67
C LEU A 32 -14.72 7.09 -10.89
N GLY A 33 -15.15 8.01 -11.76
CA GLY A 33 -15.97 7.70 -12.94
C GLY A 33 -15.37 6.67 -13.90
N GLU A 34 -14.08 6.32 -13.77
CA GLU A 34 -13.48 5.18 -14.46
C GLU A 34 -14.08 3.83 -14.10
N ALA A 35 -14.32 3.57 -12.82
CA ALA A 35 -15.06 2.38 -12.42
C ALA A 35 -16.48 2.44 -12.96
N PHE A 36 -17.15 3.60 -12.87
CA PHE A 36 -18.50 3.76 -13.42
C PHE A 36 -18.57 3.49 -14.93
N ARG A 37 -17.59 3.97 -15.71
CA ARG A 37 -17.45 3.66 -17.15
C ARG A 37 -17.26 2.16 -17.41
N LYS A 38 -16.40 1.50 -16.64
CA LYS A 38 -16.18 0.04 -16.74
C LYS A 38 -17.40 -0.76 -16.27
N LEU A 39 -18.20 -0.23 -15.34
CA LEU A 39 -19.45 -0.85 -14.89
C LEU A 39 -20.49 -0.91 -16.02
N GLN A 40 -20.56 0.14 -16.86
CA GLN A 40 -21.41 0.15 -18.07
C GLN A 40 -21.00 -0.91 -19.09
N GLN A 41 -19.72 -1.30 -19.12
CA GLN A 41 -19.18 -2.38 -19.97
C GLN A 41 -19.37 -3.78 -19.35
N GLY A 42 -19.84 -3.84 -18.10
CA GLY A 42 -20.13 -5.07 -17.37
C GLY A 42 -19.26 -5.22 -16.11
N THR A 43 -19.87 -5.73 -15.03
CA THR A 43 -19.24 -5.88 -13.71
C THR A 43 -17.93 -6.68 -13.73
N LYS A 44 -17.76 -7.59 -14.69
CA LYS A 44 -16.59 -8.45 -14.83
C LYS A 44 -15.32 -7.69 -15.25
N GLU A 45 -15.46 -6.64 -16.06
CA GLU A 45 -14.31 -5.86 -16.54
C GLU A 45 -13.71 -4.97 -15.45
N MET A 46 -14.53 -4.53 -14.50
CA MET A 46 -14.09 -3.76 -13.34
C MET A 46 -13.10 -4.55 -12.49
N PHE A 47 -13.40 -5.82 -12.19
CA PHE A 47 -12.57 -6.68 -11.35
C PHE A 47 -11.29 -7.20 -12.04
N ASN A 48 -11.22 -7.13 -13.37
CA ASN A 48 -10.01 -7.52 -14.14
C ASN A 48 -8.98 -6.39 -14.25
N THR A 49 -9.23 -5.24 -13.64
CA THR A 49 -8.26 -4.13 -13.65
C THR A 49 -7.03 -4.53 -12.83
N PRO A 50 -5.82 -4.52 -13.43
CA PRO A 50 -4.60 -4.86 -12.70
C PRO A 50 -4.41 -3.93 -11.49
N ILE A 51 -4.16 -4.51 -10.32
CA ILE A 51 -4.08 -3.76 -9.05
C ILE A 51 -3.03 -2.64 -9.07
N ILE A 52 -1.95 -2.81 -9.82
CA ILE A 52 -0.87 -1.82 -9.99
C ILE A 52 -1.33 -0.52 -10.69
N GLN A 53 -2.47 -0.54 -11.39
CA GLN A 53 -3.03 0.65 -12.03
C GLN A 53 -3.71 1.58 -11.02
N ILE A 54 -4.20 1.02 -9.90
CA ILE A 54 -4.89 1.79 -8.85
C ILE A 54 -4.01 2.00 -7.61
N ALA A 55 -2.87 1.33 -7.55
CA ALA A 55 -1.93 1.42 -6.44
C ALA A 55 -1.18 2.74 -6.42
N SER A 56 -0.88 3.22 -5.22
CA SER A 56 0.06 4.32 -5.03
C SER A 56 1.49 3.85 -5.34
N ARG A 57 2.25 4.66 -6.08
CA ARG A 57 3.66 4.37 -6.44
C ARG A 57 4.67 5.15 -5.61
N ASP A 58 4.27 6.31 -5.08
CA ASP A 58 5.11 7.09 -4.18
C ASP A 58 4.97 6.53 -2.76
N ILE A 59 5.81 5.53 -2.46
CA ILE A 59 5.78 4.81 -1.20
C ILE A 59 6.96 5.28 -0.36
N LEU A 60 6.65 5.89 0.78
CA LEU A 60 7.66 6.16 1.79
C LEU A 60 8.12 4.83 2.39
N THR A 61 9.41 4.56 2.30
CA THR A 61 10.07 3.37 2.83
C THR A 61 11.06 3.75 3.93
N ILE A 62 11.47 2.76 4.70
CA ILE A 62 12.57 2.90 5.66
C ILE A 62 13.61 1.80 5.45
N ASP A 63 14.88 2.13 5.66
CA ASP A 63 15.96 1.15 5.64
C ASP A 63 15.93 0.31 6.92
N PRO A 64 16.22 -1.00 6.87
CA PRO A 64 16.24 -1.85 8.07
C PRO A 64 17.24 -1.44 9.15
N GLU A 65 18.29 -0.68 8.82
CA GLU A 65 19.30 -0.24 9.79
C GLU A 65 18.88 1.04 10.54
N GLU A 66 17.77 1.67 10.14
CA GLU A 66 17.22 2.86 10.81
C GLU A 66 16.49 2.50 12.11
N ASP A 67 16.57 3.37 13.11
CA ASP A 67 15.92 3.12 14.39
C ASP A 67 14.40 3.37 14.34
N VAL A 68 13.70 2.77 15.32
CA VAL A 68 12.24 2.88 15.41
C VAL A 68 11.76 4.32 15.66
N GLY A 69 12.55 5.15 16.32
CA GLY A 69 12.27 6.57 16.52
C GLY A 69 12.26 7.33 15.19
N GLN A 70 13.17 7.00 14.28
CA GLN A 70 13.16 7.53 12.91
C GLN A 70 11.92 7.09 12.13
N ALA A 71 11.49 5.82 12.26
CA ALA A 71 10.23 5.35 11.68
C ALA A 71 9.03 6.17 12.19
N ALA A 72 8.92 6.33 13.52
CA ALA A 72 7.84 7.11 14.14
C ALA A 72 7.87 8.59 13.73
N LYS A 73 9.07 9.17 13.57
CA LYS A 73 9.25 10.54 13.09
C LYS A 73 8.74 10.71 11.67
N ILE A 74 9.14 9.83 10.74
CA ILE A 74 8.67 9.86 9.34
C ILE A 74 7.15 9.72 9.30
N MET A 75 6.59 8.75 10.03
CA MET A 75 5.14 8.52 10.09
C MET A 75 4.39 9.80 10.51
N ARG A 76 4.85 10.45 11.59
CA ARG A 76 4.26 11.70 12.08
C ARG A 76 4.42 12.88 11.12
N GLU A 77 5.62 13.08 10.57
CA GLU A 77 5.91 14.23 9.71
C GLU A 77 5.24 14.13 8.34
N LYS A 78 4.99 12.92 7.86
CA LYS A 78 4.41 12.65 6.55
C LYS A 78 2.94 12.20 6.61
N ASP A 79 2.36 12.13 7.81
CA ASP A 79 1.00 11.66 8.07
C ASP A 79 0.73 10.28 7.43
N VAL A 80 1.67 9.34 7.64
CA VAL A 80 1.58 7.97 7.12
C VAL A 80 1.60 6.95 8.25
N GLY A 81 0.65 6.03 8.24
CA GLY A 81 0.53 5.00 9.28
C GLY A 81 1.24 3.67 9.01
N VAL A 82 2.05 3.60 7.95
CA VAL A 82 2.78 2.40 7.53
C VAL A 82 4.06 2.79 6.79
N LEU A 83 5.12 2.04 7.04
CA LEU A 83 6.39 2.14 6.32
C LEU A 83 6.84 0.72 5.94
N PRO A 84 6.94 0.39 4.64
CA PRO A 84 7.65 -0.79 4.20
C PRO A 84 9.14 -0.67 4.54
N VAL A 85 9.70 -1.74 5.08
CA VAL A 85 11.13 -1.87 5.35
C VAL A 85 11.79 -2.46 4.12
N VAL A 86 12.69 -1.70 3.51
CA VAL A 86 13.27 -2.02 2.19
C VAL A 86 14.78 -1.96 2.25
N LYS A 87 15.46 -3.01 1.76
CA LYS A 87 16.91 -3.05 1.57
C LYS A 87 17.20 -3.28 0.09
N GLU A 88 17.95 -2.40 -0.55
CA GLU A 88 18.30 -2.54 -1.98
C GLU A 88 17.08 -2.80 -2.90
N LYS A 89 15.96 -2.11 -2.64
CA LYS A 89 14.63 -2.27 -3.31
C LYS A 89 13.86 -3.53 -2.94
N ILE A 90 14.45 -4.45 -2.19
CA ILE A 90 13.81 -5.68 -1.72
C ILE A 90 12.96 -5.35 -0.49
N LEU A 91 11.68 -5.74 -0.53
CA LEU A 91 10.80 -5.63 0.62
C LEU A 91 11.13 -6.74 1.63
N ILE A 92 11.58 -6.37 2.82
CA ILE A 92 11.93 -7.33 3.87
C ILE A 92 10.97 -7.30 5.07
N GLY A 93 10.14 -6.26 5.19
CA GLY A 93 9.20 -6.13 6.29
C GLY A 93 8.25 -4.95 6.16
N ILE A 94 7.39 -4.80 7.16
CA ILE A 94 6.44 -3.68 7.28
C ILE A 94 6.38 -3.25 8.74
N VAL A 95 6.49 -1.94 8.97
CA VAL A 95 6.22 -1.31 10.27
C VAL A 95 4.94 -0.49 10.17
N THR A 96 4.09 -0.57 11.18
CA THR A 96 2.85 0.23 11.28
C THR A 96 2.80 0.96 12.62
N GLU A 97 2.06 2.07 12.70
CA GLU A 97 1.87 2.81 13.97
C GLU A 97 1.32 1.94 15.11
N GLY A 98 0.48 0.95 14.78
CA GLY A 98 -0.10 0.02 15.74
C GLY A 98 0.84 -1.11 16.18
N THR A 99 2.06 -1.17 15.63
CA THR A 99 3.08 -2.14 16.04
C THR A 99 3.53 -1.75 17.44
N SER A 100 2.95 -2.38 18.46
CA SER A 100 3.37 -2.19 19.83
C SER A 100 4.79 -2.74 19.97
N LEU A 101 5.73 -1.87 20.30
CA LEU A 101 7.06 -2.25 20.78
C LEU A 101 6.86 -2.90 22.15
N LYS A 102 6.92 -4.22 22.20
CA LYS A 102 7.07 -4.98 23.44
C LYS A 102 8.37 -5.73 23.38
#